data_AF-A0A849FSJ9-F1
#
_entry.id   AF-A0A849FSJ9-F1
#
_cell.length_a   1.000
_cell.length_b   1.000
_cell.length_c   1.000
_cell.angle_alpha   90.00
_cell.angle_beta   90.00
_cell.angle_gamma   90.00
#
_symmetry.space_group_name_H-M   'P 1'
#
loop_
_entity.id
_entity.type
_entity.pdbx_description
1 polymer ?
#
loop_
_entity_poly.entity_id
_entity_poly.type
_entity_poly.pdbx_seq_one_letter_code
_entity_poly.pdbx_strand_id
1 'polypeptide(L)'
;SKEYAKAARLGKTNYKVISPEFKDLHDGEYKMMSFFAKKARGMMTRFAVKQRIKDVEELKAFDSEGYYFNNKLSKDDKWVFTRDKR
;
A
#
# COMPACT_ATOMS: atom_id res chain seq x y z
N SER A 1 -6.85 2.69 9.00
CA SER A 1 -6.27 2.20 10.28
C SER A 1 -6.62 0.73 10.43
N LYS A 2 -5.87 -0.04 11.23
CA LYS A 2 -6.24 -1.43 11.58
C LYS A 2 -7.59 -1.47 12.34
N GLU A 3 -7.92 -0.41 13.08
CA GLU A 3 -9.18 -0.31 13.84
C GLU A 3 -10.41 -0.33 12.93
N TYR A 4 -10.46 0.57 11.93
CA TYR A 4 -11.56 0.60 10.96
C TYR A 4 -11.64 -0.67 10.11
N ALA A 5 -10.49 -1.25 9.73
CA ALA A 5 -10.46 -2.50 8.96
C ALA A 5 -11.07 -3.68 9.75
N LYS A 6 -10.83 -3.73 11.07
CA LYS A 6 -11.42 -4.75 11.96
C LYS A 6 -12.94 -4.61 12.05
N ALA A 7 -13.45 -3.38 12.09
CA ALA A 7 -14.89 -3.11 12.09
C ALA A 7 -15.58 -3.54 10.78
N ALA A 8 -14.87 -3.48 9.65
CA ALA A 8 -15.39 -3.82 8.33
C ALA A 8 -15.59 -5.32 8.06
N ARG A 9 -15.29 -6.21 9.03
CA ARG A 9 -15.47 -7.68 8.93
C ARG A 9 -14.92 -8.29 7.61
N LEU A 10 -13.76 -7.80 7.18
CA LEU A 10 -13.14 -8.15 5.89
C LEU A 10 -12.95 -9.67 5.66
N GLY A 11 -12.81 -10.46 6.73
CA GLY A 11 -12.70 -11.92 6.67
C GLY A 11 -14.00 -12.67 6.35
N LYS A 12 -15.13 -11.99 6.17
CA LYS A 12 -16.42 -12.60 5.76
C LYS A 12 -16.86 -12.15 4.35
N THR A 13 -15.95 -11.56 3.58
CA THR A 13 -16.25 -11.06 2.24
C THR A 13 -15.84 -12.09 1.19
N ASN A 14 -16.61 -12.21 0.10
CA ASN A 14 -16.26 -13.06 -1.05
C ASN A 14 -15.23 -12.39 -1.98
N TYR A 15 -14.63 -11.28 -1.55
CA TYR A 15 -13.71 -10.48 -2.34
C TYR A 15 -12.28 -10.67 -1.85
N LYS A 16 -11.32 -10.63 -2.78
CA LYS A 16 -9.89 -10.61 -2.46
C LYS A 16 -9.55 -9.29 -1.75
N VAL A 17 -9.01 -9.37 -0.54
CA VAL A 17 -8.67 -8.19 0.27
C VAL A 17 -7.16 -7.98 0.24
N ILE A 18 -6.72 -6.99 -0.55
CA ILE A 18 -5.30 -6.62 -0.61
C ILE A 18 -4.98 -5.56 0.45
N SER A 19 -3.89 -5.80 1.17
CA SER A 19 -3.39 -5.00 2.28
C SER A 19 -2.08 -4.30 1.90
N PRO A 20 -2.16 -3.10 1.29
CA PRO A 20 -0.98 -2.32 0.93
C PRO A 20 -0.32 -1.70 2.17
N GLU A 21 0.99 -1.91 2.28
CA GLU A 21 1.87 -1.36 3.31
C GLU A 21 2.89 -0.42 2.67
N PHE A 22 3.12 0.73 3.30
CA PHE A 22 4.10 1.71 2.84
C PHE A 22 5.24 1.77 3.83
N LYS A 23 6.46 1.57 3.35
CA LYS A 23 7.67 1.57 4.16
C LYS A 23 8.71 2.50 3.55
N ASP A 24 9.48 3.13 4.41
CA ASP A 24 10.54 4.05 4.04
C ASP A 24 11.86 3.49 4.53
N LEU A 25 12.92 3.65 3.73
CA LEU A 25 14.26 3.24 4.11
C LEU A 25 14.77 4.18 5.20
N HIS A 26 15.11 3.60 6.35
CA HIS A 26 15.64 4.32 7.51
C HIS A 26 16.71 3.44 8.18
N ASP A 27 17.93 3.97 8.29
CA ASP A 27 19.09 3.26 8.85
C ASP A 27 19.35 1.88 8.21
N GLY A 28 19.17 1.77 6.90
CA GLY A 28 19.40 0.53 6.14
C GLY A 28 18.23 -0.47 6.16
N GLU A 29 17.14 -0.16 6.86
CA GLU A 29 15.95 -1.03 6.94
C GLU A 29 14.67 -0.32 6.51
N TYR A 30 13.77 -1.04 5.85
CA TYR A 30 12.45 -0.50 5.50
C TYR A 30 11.49 -0.55 6.68
N LYS A 31 11.11 0.63 7.19
CA LYS A 31 10.22 0.77 8.35
C LYS A 31 8.94 1.52 7.98
N MET A 32 7.82 1.12 8.58
CA MET A 32 6.55 1.81 8.37
C MET A 32 6.50 3.09 9.21
N MET A 33 6.63 4.23 8.56
CA MET A 33 6.54 5.54 9.22
C MET A 33 5.08 6.01 9.20
N SER A 34 4.41 5.99 10.37
CA SER A 34 2.95 6.19 10.47
C SER A 34 2.42 7.46 9.79
N PHE A 35 3.15 8.58 9.82
CA PHE A 35 2.75 9.83 9.16
C PHE A 35 2.75 9.68 7.63
N PHE A 36 3.83 9.14 7.06
CA PHE A 36 3.95 8.91 5.63
C PHE A 36 3.02 7.81 5.13
N ALA A 37 2.87 6.73 5.90
CA ALA A 37 1.96 5.64 5.55
C ALA A 37 0.50 6.12 5.46
N LYS A 38 0.07 7.09 6.28
CA LYS A 38 -1.26 7.71 6.16
C LYS A 38 -1.39 8.52 4.86
N LYS A 39 -0.39 9.34 4.55
CA LYS A 39 -0.36 10.13 3.31
C LYS A 39 -0.33 9.25 2.06
N ALA A 40 0.54 8.24 2.05
CA ALA A 40 0.71 7.30 0.94
C ALA A 40 -0.55 6.50 0.63
N ARG A 41 -1.30 6.07 1.65
CA ARG A 41 -2.63 5.47 1.45
C ARG A 41 -3.57 6.41 0.69
N GLY A 42 -3.65 7.68 1.09
CA GLY A 42 -4.47 8.68 0.39
C GLY A 42 -4.01 8.91 -1.06
N MET A 43 -2.68 8.96 -1.28
CA MET A 43 -2.12 9.11 -2.62
C MET A 43 -2.44 7.93 -3.53
N MET A 44 -2.33 6.70 -3.03
CA MET A 44 -2.66 5.51 -3.79
C MET A 44 -4.16 5.42 -4.08
N THR A 45 -5.03 5.80 -3.13
CA THR A 45 -6.47 5.95 -3.42
C THR A 45 -6.72 6.97 -4.52
N ARG A 46 -6.05 8.13 -4.48
CA ARG A 46 -6.16 9.14 -5.53
C ARG A 46 -5.66 8.63 -6.88
N PHE A 47 -4.58 7.87 -6.90
CA PHE A 47 -4.05 7.22 -8.10
C PHE A 47 -5.07 6.26 -8.70
N ALA A 48 -5.65 5.37 -7.88
CA ALA A 48 -6.65 4.40 -8.30
C ALA A 48 -7.86 5.07 -8.96
N VAL A 49 -8.39 6.13 -8.33
CA VAL A 49 -9.54 6.88 -8.84
C VAL A 49 -9.18 7.62 -10.13
N LYS A 50 -8.01 8.27 -10.17
CA LYS A 50 -7.58 9.05 -11.35
C LYS A 50 -7.34 8.18 -12.58
N GLN A 51 -6.68 7.04 -12.41
CA GLN A 51 -6.39 6.11 -13.50
C GLN A 51 -7.58 5.20 -13.82
N ARG A 52 -8.69 5.32 -13.07
CA ARG A 52 -9.89 4.49 -13.22
C ARG A 52 -9.56 3.00 -13.22
N ILE A 53 -8.69 2.60 -12.31
CA ILE A 53 -8.18 1.23 -12.21
C ILE A 53 -9.35 0.25 -12.08
N LYS A 54 -9.34 -0.78 -12.93
CA LYS A 54 -10.33 -1.86 -12.91
C LYS A 54 -9.72 -3.18 -12.45
N ASP A 55 -8.44 -3.41 -12.75
CA ASP A 55 -7.69 -4.55 -12.25
C ASP A 55 -6.82 -4.13 -11.06
N VAL A 56 -6.92 -4.87 -9.96
CA VAL A 56 -6.13 -4.60 -8.76
C VAL A 56 -4.63 -4.72 -9.01
N GLU A 57 -4.19 -5.53 -9.96
CA GLU A 57 -2.78 -5.68 -10.31
C GLU A 57 -2.16 -4.37 -10.85
N GLU A 58 -2.96 -3.49 -11.48
CA GLU A 58 -2.51 -2.17 -11.93
C GLU A 58 -2.09 -1.26 -10.77
N LEU A 59 -2.56 -1.49 -9.54
CA LEU A 59 -2.12 -0.71 -8.37
C LEU A 59 -0.63 -0.93 -8.07
N LYS A 60 -0.02 -2.02 -8.54
CA LYS A 60 1.43 -2.24 -8.40
C LYS A 60 2.25 -1.19 -9.18
N ALA A 61 1.65 -0.52 -10.16
CA ALA A 61 2.26 0.58 -10.89
C ALA A 61 2.25 1.92 -10.11
N PHE A 62 1.73 1.95 -8.87
CA PHE A 62 1.78 3.14 -8.04
C PHE A 62 3.22 3.58 -7.77
N ASP A 63 3.55 4.81 -8.20
CA ASP A 63 4.90 5.37 -8.22
C ASP A 63 5.02 6.76 -7.56
N SER A 64 3.96 7.22 -6.88
CA SER A 64 3.90 8.60 -6.36
C SER A 64 4.88 8.83 -5.20
N GLU A 65 5.50 10.02 -5.16
CA GLU A 65 6.48 10.43 -4.14
C GLU A 65 7.67 9.48 -3.96
N GLY A 66 8.04 8.75 -5.02
CA GLY A 66 9.19 7.82 -5.02
C GLY A 66 8.91 6.47 -4.35
N TYR A 67 7.66 6.17 -4.02
CA TYR A 67 7.26 4.81 -3.67
C TYR A 67 7.31 3.92 -4.91
N TYR A 68 7.66 2.65 -4.74
CA TYR A 68 7.57 1.64 -5.78
C TYR A 68 7.20 0.28 -5.18
N PHE A 69 6.59 -0.59 -5.96
CA PHE A 69 6.22 -1.93 -5.51
C PHE A 69 7.45 -2.81 -5.26
N ASN A 70 7.53 -3.40 -4.07
CA ASN A 70 8.64 -4.23 -3.66
C ASN A 70 8.25 -5.72 -3.71
N ASN A 71 8.56 -6.39 -4.81
CA ASN A 71 8.29 -7.81 -5.01
C ASN A 71 8.91 -8.71 -3.93
N LYS A 72 10.08 -8.34 -3.39
CA LYS A 72 10.80 -9.17 -2.41
C LYS A 72 10.13 -9.13 -1.03
N LEU A 73 9.55 -8.00 -0.66
CA LEU A 73 8.87 -7.81 0.62
C LEU A 73 7.36 -8.08 0.55
N SER A 74 6.80 -8.12 -0.65
CA SER A 74 5.39 -8.42 -0.88
C SER A 74 5.15 -9.92 -0.85
N LYS A 75 4.08 -10.34 -0.17
CA LYS A 75 3.70 -11.74 -0.08
C LYS A 75 2.18 -11.88 -0.05
N ASP A 76 1.65 -12.77 -0.87
CA ASP A 76 0.22 -13.04 -1.00
C ASP A 76 -0.56 -11.72 -1.24
N ASP A 77 -1.47 -11.38 -0.34
CA ASP A 77 -2.27 -10.17 -0.38
C ASP A 77 -1.63 -8.98 0.35
N LYS A 78 -0.43 -9.16 0.93
CA LYS A 78 0.34 -8.08 1.57
C LYS A 78 1.30 -7.47 0.56
N TRP A 79 0.92 -6.31 0.06
CA TRP A 79 1.68 -5.60 -0.95
C TRP A 79 2.50 -4.50 -0.31
N VAL A 80 3.82 -4.59 -0.42
CA VAL A 80 4.74 -3.65 0.21
C VAL A 80 5.26 -2.68 -0.85
N PHE A 81 5.03 -1.40 -0.61
CA PHE A 81 5.59 -0.30 -1.39
C PHE A 81 6.71 0.34 -0.57
N THR A 82 7.90 0.42 -1.15
CA THR A 82 9.09 0.97 -0.50
C THR A 82 9.52 2.27 -1.14
N ARG A 83 10.19 3.13 -0.35
CA ARG A 83 10.84 4.35 -0.80
C ARG A 83 12.25 4.43 -0.22
N ASP A 84 13.25 4.59 -1.09
CA ASP A 84 14.68 4.42 -0.73
C ASP A 84 15.33 5.70 -0.25
N LYS A 85 14.93 6.83 -0.79
CA LYS A 85 15.48 8.14 -0.46
C LYS A 85 14.36 9.15 -0.39
N ARG A 86 14.61 10.11 0.48
CA ARG A 86 13.93 11.40 0.44
C ARG A 86 14.72 12.34 -0.45
#